data_AF-A0A5J4ZLR7-F1
#
_entry.id   AF-A0A5J4ZLR7-F1
#
_cell.length_a   1.000
_cell.length_b   1.000
_cell.length_c   1.000
_cell.angle_alpha   90.00
_cell.angle_beta   90.00
_cell.angle_gamma   90.00
#
_symmetry.space_group_name_H-M   'P 1'
#
loop_
_entity.id
_entity.type
_entity.pdbx_description
1 polymer ?
#
loop_
_entity_poly.entity_id
_entity_poly.type
_entity_poly.pdbx_seq_one_letter_code
_entity_poly.pdbx_strand_id
1 'polypeptide(L)'
;MSKLQSDAVREAISQIAGDAKEKNRKFTETIELQIGLKNYDPQKDKRFSGSVKLPHIPRPKMKVCMLGDAQHVEEAEKIGLEYMDIPRLLGPGLNKAGKFPTLVSHQESLESKVNETKATVKFQLKKVLCMGVAVGNCSMEDKQIFQNVQMSVNFLVSLLKKNWQNVRCLYLKSTMGRPVRIF
;
A
#
# COMPACT_ATOMS: atom_id res chain seq x y z
N MET A 1 -7.98 7.46 -20.69
CA MET A 1 -7.38 8.81 -20.75
C MET A 1 -7.29 9.36 -19.34
N SER A 2 -6.06 9.53 -18.83
CA SER A 2 -5.77 9.95 -17.46
C SER A 2 -6.04 11.45 -17.30
N LYS A 3 -6.97 11.79 -16.41
CA LYS A 3 -7.21 13.18 -15.97
C LYS A 3 -6.08 13.73 -15.08
N LEU A 4 -5.10 12.88 -14.76
CA LEU A 4 -3.91 13.20 -14.00
C LEU A 4 -2.88 13.85 -14.93
N GLN A 5 -2.40 15.05 -14.59
CA GLN A 5 -1.29 15.68 -15.30
C GLN A 5 -0.01 14.94 -14.94
N SER A 6 0.56 14.22 -15.93
CA SER A 6 1.79 13.45 -15.77
C SER A 6 2.96 14.30 -15.26
N ASP A 7 3.02 15.56 -15.69
CA ASP A 7 4.10 16.48 -15.34
C ASP A 7 4.00 16.93 -13.88
N ALA A 8 2.79 17.26 -13.41
CA ALA A 8 2.55 17.61 -12.01
C ALA A 8 2.93 16.47 -11.04
N VAL A 9 2.73 15.22 -11.44
CA VAL A 9 3.16 14.05 -10.63
C VAL A 9 4.69 13.96 -10.56
N ARG A 10 5.37 14.16 -11.69
CA ARG A 10 6.85 14.09 -11.77
C ARG A 10 7.50 15.21 -10.98
N GLU A 11 6.96 16.43 -11.08
CA GLU A 11 7.40 17.58 -10.30
C GLU A 11 7.18 17.35 -8.81
N ALA A 12 6.00 16.84 -8.41
CA ALA A 12 5.71 16.53 -7.01
C ALA A 12 6.66 15.48 -6.43
N ILE A 13 6.98 14.43 -7.18
CA ILE A 13 7.94 13.40 -6.73
C ILE A 13 9.34 14.01 -6.58
N SER A 14 9.77 14.81 -7.56
CA SER A 14 11.09 15.46 -7.54
C SER A 14 11.23 16.42 -6.36
N GLN A 15 10.17 17.18 -6.06
CA GLN A 15 10.12 18.07 -4.91
C GLN A 15 10.23 17.29 -3.59
N ILE A 16 9.46 16.21 -3.43
CA ILE A 16 9.51 15.38 -2.22
C ILE A 16 10.88 14.72 -2.06
N ALA A 17 11.50 14.26 -3.16
CA ALA A 17 12.84 13.70 -3.14
C ALA A 17 13.90 14.76 -2.77
N GLY A 18 13.73 16.00 -3.22
CA GLY A 18 14.56 17.14 -2.83
C GLY A 18 14.44 17.47 -1.34
N ASP A 19 13.22 17.64 -0.84
CA ASP A 19 12.92 17.94 0.56
C ASP A 19 13.48 16.85 1.51
N ALA A 20 13.40 15.59 1.09
CA ALA A 20 13.93 14.46 1.85
C ALA A 20 15.47 14.45 1.92
N LYS A 21 16.15 14.88 0.86
CA LYS A 21 17.63 15.02 0.83
C LYS A 21 18.11 16.20 1.66
N GLU A 22 17.37 17.31 1.66
CA GLU A 22 17.73 18.50 2.43
C GLU A 22 17.64 18.24 3.94
N LYS A 23 16.62 17.47 4.37
CA LYS A 23 16.44 17.08 5.77
C LYS A 23 16.68 15.58 5.97
N ASN A 24 17.93 15.17 5.84
CA ASN A 24 18.33 13.79 6.08
C ASN A 24 17.92 13.30 7.48
N ARG A 25 17.05 12.30 7.51
CA ARG A 25 16.62 11.59 8.73
C ARG A 25 17.40 10.29 8.87
N LYS A 26 17.47 9.75 10.10
CA LYS A 26 18.11 8.46 10.41
C LYS A 26 17.37 7.24 9.84
N PHE A 27 16.27 7.44 9.11
CA PHE A 27 15.49 6.39 8.48
C PHE A 27 15.01 6.82 7.09
N THR A 28 14.76 5.85 6.21
CA THR A 28 14.23 6.06 4.87
C THR A 28 12.74 6.39 4.93
N GLU A 29 12.34 7.56 4.45
CA GLU A 29 10.93 7.98 4.46
C GLU A 29 10.09 7.20 3.43
N THR A 30 8.85 6.88 3.81
CA THR A 30 7.85 6.31 2.91
C THR A 30 7.03 7.43 2.29
N ILE A 31 6.79 7.32 0.99
CA ILE A 31 5.92 8.19 0.21
C ILE A 31 4.50 7.60 0.26
N GLU A 32 3.58 8.43 0.72
CA GLU A 32 2.17 8.11 0.88
C GLU A 32 1.33 8.93 -0.10
N LEU A 33 0.41 8.25 -0.78
CA LEU A 33 -0.66 8.84 -1.54
C LEU A 33 -1.88 8.97 -0.64
N GLN A 34 -2.31 10.21 -0.41
CA GLN A 34 -3.53 10.52 0.32
C GLN A 34 -4.63 10.97 -0.65
N ILE A 35 -5.78 10.35 -0.50
CA ILE A 35 -6.94 10.54 -1.39
C ILE A 35 -8.05 11.19 -0.59
N GLY A 36 -8.62 12.27 -1.14
CA GLY A 36 -9.87 12.85 -0.66
C GLY A 36 -11.03 12.49 -1.58
N LEU A 37 -12.03 11.78 -1.07
CA LEU A 37 -13.28 11.52 -1.78
C LEU A 37 -14.31 12.62 -1.50
N LYS A 38 -15.14 12.95 -2.49
CA LYS A 38 -16.33 13.81 -2.36
C LYS A 38 -17.58 13.04 -2.75
N ASN A 39 -18.73 13.51 -2.25
CA ASN A 39 -20.05 13.02 -2.62
C ASN A 39 -20.19 11.50 -2.47
N TYR A 40 -19.53 10.94 -1.46
CA TYR A 40 -19.58 9.52 -1.13
C TYR A 40 -20.16 9.39 0.28
N ASP A 41 -21.23 8.63 0.43
CA ASP A 41 -21.86 8.41 1.73
C ASP A 41 -21.43 7.03 2.28
N PRO A 42 -20.59 6.95 3.32
CA PRO A 42 -20.08 5.68 3.86
C PRO A 42 -21.15 4.73 4.44
N GLN A 43 -22.40 5.21 4.59
CA GLN A 43 -23.53 4.43 5.08
C GLN A 43 -24.41 3.91 3.94
N LYS A 44 -24.63 4.70 2.89
CA LYS A 44 -25.49 4.33 1.75
C LYS A 44 -24.73 3.64 0.64
N ASP A 45 -23.46 4.00 0.44
CA ASP A 45 -22.63 3.42 -0.61
C ASP A 45 -21.87 2.17 -0.14
N LYS A 46 -21.66 1.25 -1.09
CA LYS A 46 -20.97 -0.02 -0.86
C LYS A 46 -19.49 0.24 -0.56
N ARG A 47 -19.09 0.01 0.70
CA ARG A 47 -17.68 0.04 1.11
C ARG A 47 -16.87 -0.88 0.21
N PHE A 48 -15.92 -0.33 -0.53
CA PHE A 48 -15.02 -1.11 -1.36
C PHE A 48 -13.74 -1.42 -0.60
N SER A 49 -13.27 -2.65 -0.78
CA SER A 49 -11.94 -3.08 -0.41
C SER A 49 -11.30 -3.67 -1.66
N GLY A 50 -10.22 -3.06 -2.14
CA GLY A 50 -9.47 -3.54 -3.29
C GLY A 50 -8.00 -3.64 -2.94
N SER A 51 -7.33 -4.65 -3.46
CA SER A 51 -5.88 -4.81 -3.35
C SER A 51 -5.26 -4.69 -4.73
N VAL A 52 -4.22 -3.87 -4.86
CA VAL A 52 -3.40 -3.78 -6.08
C VAL A 52 -2.01 -4.31 -5.77
N LYS A 53 -1.42 -5.09 -6.67
CA LYS A 53 -0.01 -5.46 -6.63
C LYS A 53 0.78 -4.37 -7.33
N LEU A 54 1.67 -3.69 -6.61
CA LEU A 54 2.60 -2.73 -7.21
C LEU A 54 3.82 -3.46 -7.80
N PRO A 55 4.42 -2.97 -8.89
CA PRO A 55 5.62 -3.56 -9.48
C PRO A 55 6.85 -3.41 -8.58
N HIS A 56 6.91 -2.34 -7.78
CA HIS A 56 8.03 -2.09 -6.88
C HIS A 56 7.56 -2.01 -5.42
N ILE A 57 8.30 -2.66 -4.52
CA ILE A 57 7.93 -2.83 -3.11
C ILE A 57 8.03 -1.50 -2.36
N PRO A 58 6.92 -0.95 -1.83
CA PRO A 58 6.93 0.31 -1.11
C PRO A 58 7.38 0.17 0.35
N ARG A 59 7.29 -1.00 0.98
CA ARG A 59 7.68 -1.20 2.40
C ARG A 59 8.58 -2.44 2.56
N PRO A 60 9.90 -2.30 2.32
CA PRO A 60 10.83 -3.44 2.39
C PRO A 60 10.98 -4.02 3.81
N LYS A 61 10.80 -3.19 4.85
CA LYS A 61 10.89 -3.60 6.27
C LYS A 61 9.58 -4.18 6.85
N MET A 62 8.57 -4.47 6.02
CA MET A 62 7.34 -5.09 6.50
C MET A 62 7.63 -6.52 6.97
N LYS A 63 7.46 -6.78 8.27
CA LYS A 63 7.55 -8.13 8.84
C LYS A 63 6.33 -8.95 8.40
N VAL A 64 6.59 -10.09 7.78
CA VAL A 64 5.59 -11.07 7.39
C VAL A 64 5.80 -12.30 8.28
N CYS A 65 4.73 -12.76 8.91
CA CYS A 65 4.74 -13.96 9.75
C CYS A 65 3.99 -15.08 9.04
N MET A 66 4.57 -16.27 9.02
CA MET A 66 3.92 -17.48 8.53
C MET A 66 3.19 -18.19 9.67
N LEU A 67 1.98 -18.68 9.37
CA LEU A 67 1.20 -19.56 10.25
C LEU A 67 1.02 -20.88 9.52
N GLY A 68 1.54 -21.98 10.07
CA GLY A 68 1.45 -23.28 9.40
C GLY A 68 2.09 -24.41 10.19
N ASP A 69 1.95 -25.63 9.67
CA ASP A 69 2.49 -26.85 10.25
C ASP A 69 4.02 -26.96 10.07
N ALA A 70 4.64 -27.96 10.69
CA ALA A 70 6.08 -28.19 10.73
C ALA A 70 6.79 -28.10 9.36
N GLN A 71 6.17 -28.58 8.28
CA GLN A 71 6.74 -28.49 6.93
C GLN A 71 6.90 -27.04 6.45
N HIS A 72 5.93 -26.16 6.73
CA HIS A 72 6.01 -24.76 6.37
C HIS A 72 6.94 -23.96 7.29
N VAL A 73 7.13 -24.43 8.53
CA VAL A 73 8.08 -23.85 9.47
C VAL A 73 9.51 -24.04 8.97
N GLU A 74 9.87 -25.22 8.48
CA GLU A 74 11.19 -25.49 7.90
C GLU A 74 11.46 -24.63 6.65
N GLU A 75 10.47 -24.44 5.80
CA GLU A 75 10.60 -23.57 4.62
C GLU A 75 10.68 -22.09 5.01
N ALA A 76 9.90 -21.65 6.02
CA ALA A 76 9.95 -20.29 6.54
C ALA A 76 11.31 -19.95 7.18
N GLU A 77 11.91 -20.91 7.90
CA GLU A 77 13.22 -20.76 8.54
C GLU A 77 14.33 -20.58 7.51
N LYS A 78 14.29 -21.33 6.39
CA LYS A 78 15.23 -21.16 5.26
C LYS A 78 15.18 -19.76 4.66
N ILE A 79 14.00 -19.13 4.64
CA ILE A 79 13.77 -17.78 4.11
C ILE A 79 14.04 -16.70 5.18
N GLY A 80 14.23 -17.10 6.44
CA GLY A 80 14.40 -16.17 7.57
C GLY A 80 13.11 -15.43 7.94
N LEU A 81 11.95 -16.06 7.73
CA LEU A 81 10.64 -15.52 8.13
C LEU A 81 10.31 -15.91 9.57
N GLU A 82 9.67 -14.99 10.29
CA GLU A 82 9.08 -15.31 11.60
C GLU A 82 7.92 -16.28 11.39
N TYR A 83 7.89 -17.40 12.13
CA TYR A 83 6.80 -18.37 12.10
C TYR A 83 6.13 -18.47 13.47
N MET A 84 4.84 -18.79 13.48
CA MET A 84 4.10 -19.13 14.69
C MET A 84 3.18 -20.30 14.38
N ASP A 85 3.09 -21.28 15.30
CA ASP A 85 2.06 -22.31 15.23
C ASP A 85 0.68 -21.67 15.33
N ILE A 86 -0.34 -22.25 14.68
CA ILE A 86 -1.72 -21.77 14.71
C ILE A 86 -2.33 -22.07 16.09
N PRO A 87 -2.44 -21.11 17.04
CA PRO A 87 -3.07 -21.37 18.30
C PRO A 87 -4.57 -21.14 18.11
N ARG A 88 -5.40 -22.00 18.69
CA ARG A 88 -6.86 -21.80 18.74
C ARG A 88 -7.26 -20.43 19.31
N LEU A 89 -6.35 -19.78 20.04
CA LEU A 89 -6.50 -18.46 20.68
C LEU A 89 -6.18 -17.25 19.78
N LEU A 90 -5.47 -17.40 18.66
CA LEU A 90 -5.14 -16.24 17.80
C LEU A 90 -6.28 -15.84 16.87
N GLY A 91 -7.25 -16.73 16.61
CA GLY A 91 -8.41 -16.44 15.77
C GLY A 91 -9.16 -15.14 16.18
N PRO A 92 -9.57 -15.00 17.46
CA PRO A 92 -10.19 -13.76 17.94
C PRO A 92 -9.28 -12.53 17.87
N GLY A 93 -7.98 -12.69 18.15
CA GLY A 93 -7.00 -11.59 18.14
C GLY A 93 -6.74 -11.03 16.73
N LEU A 94 -6.56 -11.91 15.74
CA LEU A 94 -6.33 -11.53 14.35
C LEU A 94 -7.58 -10.94 13.69
N ASN A 95 -8.77 -11.44 14.04
CA ASN A 95 -10.04 -10.88 13.57
C ASN A 95 -10.26 -9.47 14.13
N LYS A 96 -9.98 -9.25 15.42
CA LYS A 96 -10.04 -7.91 16.03
C LYS A 96 -9.05 -6.93 15.39
N ALA A 97 -7.89 -7.41 14.95
CA ALA A 97 -6.90 -6.63 14.22
C ALA A 97 -7.25 -6.41 12.73
N GLY A 98 -8.24 -7.12 12.18
CA GLY A 98 -8.63 -7.05 10.77
C GLY A 98 -7.54 -7.54 9.80
N LYS A 99 -6.59 -8.34 10.30
CA LYS A 99 -5.47 -8.92 9.52
C LYS A 99 -5.72 -10.40 9.37
N PHE A 100 -6.49 -10.76 8.35
CA PHE A 100 -6.74 -12.16 8.04
C PHE A 100 -5.55 -12.74 7.25
N PRO A 101 -5.05 -13.94 7.60
CA PRO A 101 -3.98 -14.58 6.86
C PRO A 101 -4.38 -14.80 5.40
N THR A 102 -3.43 -14.60 4.49
CA THR A 102 -3.56 -15.05 3.11
C THR A 102 -3.30 -16.55 3.06
N LEU A 103 -4.18 -17.28 2.39
CA LEU A 103 -4.00 -18.71 2.18
C LEU A 103 -2.77 -18.95 1.29
N VAL A 104 -1.94 -19.90 1.68
CA VAL A 104 -0.81 -20.39 0.91
C VAL A 104 -1.10 -21.85 0.56
N SER A 105 -0.98 -22.19 -0.72
CA SER A 105 -1.08 -23.56 -1.21
C SER A 105 0.32 -24.16 -1.32
N HIS A 106 0.46 -25.47 -1.11
CA HIS A 106 1.74 -26.20 -1.21
C HIS A 106 2.39 -26.15 -2.60
N GLN A 107 1.65 -25.74 -3.64
CA GLN A 107 2.18 -25.61 -5.00
C GLN A 107 2.89 -24.27 -5.25
N GLU A 108 2.63 -23.24 -4.43
CA GLU A 108 3.22 -21.92 -4.60
C GLU A 108 4.46 -21.75 -3.71
N SER A 109 5.54 -21.18 -4.24
CA SER A 109 6.70 -20.83 -3.43
C SER A 109 6.35 -19.74 -2.41
N LEU A 110 6.71 -19.95 -1.14
CA LEU A 110 6.54 -18.98 -0.06
C LEU A 110 7.18 -17.62 -0.37
N GLU A 111 8.36 -17.61 -1.00
CA GLU A 111 9.08 -16.39 -1.37
C GLU A 111 8.26 -15.48 -2.30
N SER A 112 7.65 -16.07 -3.33
CA SER A 112 6.79 -15.33 -4.25
C SER A 112 5.60 -14.73 -3.49
N LYS A 113 4.99 -15.48 -2.58
CA LYS A 113 3.83 -14.98 -1.81
C LYS A 113 4.20 -13.87 -0.83
N VAL A 114 5.38 -13.95 -0.23
CA VAL A 114 5.91 -12.90 0.64
C VAL A 114 6.18 -11.64 -0.16
N ASN A 115 6.79 -11.76 -1.34
CA ASN A 115 7.02 -10.63 -2.23
C ASN A 115 5.72 -10.02 -2.72
N GLU A 116 4.72 -10.84 -3.05
CA GLU A 116 3.37 -10.36 -3.35
C GLU A 116 2.77 -9.58 -2.19
N THR A 117 2.82 -10.14 -0.98
CA THR A 117 2.28 -9.50 0.21
C THR A 117 2.98 -8.16 0.51
N LYS A 118 4.31 -8.08 0.31
CA LYS A 118 5.09 -6.84 0.47
C LYS A 118 4.78 -5.80 -0.62
N ALA A 119 4.46 -6.25 -1.83
CA ALA A 119 4.13 -5.40 -2.97
C ALA A 119 2.65 -5.03 -3.05
N THR A 120 1.78 -5.78 -2.37
CA THR A 120 0.35 -5.54 -2.37
C THR A 120 -0.03 -4.40 -1.44
N VAL A 121 -0.83 -3.50 -2.00
CA VAL A 121 -1.36 -2.34 -1.32
C VAL A 121 -2.87 -2.45 -1.27
N LYS A 122 -3.42 -2.39 -0.05
CA LYS A 122 -4.86 -2.52 0.20
C LYS A 122 -5.50 -1.15 0.33
N PHE A 123 -6.42 -0.85 -0.58
CA PHE A 123 -7.37 0.26 -0.48
C PHE A 123 -8.58 -0.22 0.31
N GLN A 124 -8.77 0.30 1.52
CA GLN A 124 -9.95 -0.01 2.32
C GLN A 124 -10.62 1.27 2.79
N LEU A 125 -11.83 1.51 2.28
CA LEU A 125 -12.65 2.61 2.75
C LEU A 125 -13.34 2.21 4.06
N LYS A 126 -12.98 2.88 5.15
CA LYS A 126 -13.63 2.73 6.46
C LYS A 126 -14.80 3.71 6.58
N LYS A 127 -14.85 4.48 7.68
CA LYS A 127 -15.88 5.51 7.91
C LYS A 127 -15.48 6.91 7.41
N VAL A 128 -14.19 7.11 7.10
CA VAL A 128 -13.63 8.43 6.72
C VAL A 128 -13.50 8.51 5.21
N LEU A 129 -13.75 9.71 4.65
CA LEU A 129 -13.63 10.00 3.21
C LEU A 129 -12.19 10.19 2.72
N CYS A 130 -11.24 10.17 3.64
CA CYS A 130 -9.82 10.22 3.34
C CYS A 130 -9.19 8.84 3.51
N MET A 131 -8.36 8.44 2.56
CA MET A 131 -7.56 7.22 2.65
C MET A 131 -6.11 7.54 2.38
N GLY A 132 -5.20 6.88 3.11
CA GLY A 132 -3.76 6.98 2.92
C GLY A 132 -3.19 5.62 2.51
N VAL A 133 -2.30 5.63 1.53
CA VAL A 133 -1.73 4.44 0.93
C VAL A 133 -0.24 4.65 0.70
N ALA A 134 0.60 3.66 1.03
CA ALA A 134 2.03 3.72 0.73
C ALA A 134 2.30 3.34 -0.73
N VAL A 135 2.96 4.22 -1.47
CA VAL A 135 3.24 4.05 -2.91
C VAL A 135 4.74 3.89 -3.21
N GLY A 136 5.64 4.22 -2.29
CA GLY A 136 7.08 4.04 -2.46
C GLY A 136 7.90 4.51 -1.27
N ASN A 137 9.23 4.52 -1.41
CA ASN A 137 10.17 5.14 -0.47
C ASN A 137 11.09 6.12 -1.19
N CYS A 138 11.68 7.06 -0.46
CA CYS A 138 12.62 8.03 -1.00
C CYS A 138 13.94 7.44 -1.53
N SER A 139 14.24 6.16 -1.23
CA SER A 139 15.42 5.46 -1.78
C SER A 139 15.21 4.90 -3.19
N MET A 140 13.99 4.94 -3.71
CA MET A 140 13.64 4.40 -5.03
C MET A 140 13.84 5.47 -6.12
N GLU A 141 14.00 5.04 -7.37
CA GLU A 141 14.11 5.98 -8.49
C GLU A 141 12.76 6.66 -8.75
N ASP A 142 12.78 7.94 -9.10
CA ASP A 142 11.57 8.75 -9.37
C ASP A 142 10.65 8.12 -10.41
N LYS A 143 11.23 7.42 -11.41
CA LYS A 143 10.48 6.67 -12.44
C LYS A 143 9.68 5.51 -11.85
N GLN A 144 10.25 4.79 -10.88
CA GLN A 144 9.60 3.65 -10.22
C GLN A 144 8.44 4.14 -9.35
N ILE A 145 8.64 5.26 -8.63
CA ILE A 145 7.59 5.89 -7.83
C ILE A 145 6.45 6.38 -8.72
N PHE A 146 6.76 6.99 -9.87
CA PHE A 146 5.75 7.43 -10.83
C PHE A 146 4.88 6.27 -11.33
N GLN A 147 5.48 5.13 -11.70
CA GLN A 147 4.72 3.94 -12.12
C GLN A 147 3.79 3.42 -11.02
N ASN A 148 4.29 3.36 -9.78
CA ASN A 148 3.50 2.93 -8.63
C ASN A 148 2.30 3.88 -8.37
N VAL A 149 2.52 5.19 -8.45
CA VAL A 149 1.46 6.21 -8.29
C VAL A 149 0.41 6.07 -9.38
N GLN A 150 0.82 5.92 -10.64
CA GLN A 150 -0.11 5.79 -11.76
C GLN A 150 -0.98 4.53 -11.66
N MET A 151 -0.40 3.38 -11.32
CA MET A 151 -1.16 2.15 -11.09
C MET A 151 -2.12 2.27 -9.90
N SER A 152 -1.67 2.87 -8.80
CA SER A 152 -2.49 3.10 -7.60
C SER A 152 -3.71 3.97 -7.89
N VAL A 153 -3.52 5.07 -8.63
CA VAL A 153 -4.62 5.98 -8.99
C VAL A 153 -5.58 5.32 -9.98
N ASN A 154 -5.07 4.63 -11.01
CA ASN A 154 -5.92 3.96 -12.00
C ASN A 154 -6.79 2.88 -11.36
N PHE A 155 -6.21 2.08 -10.45
CA PHE A 155 -6.94 1.07 -9.71
C PHE A 155 -7.97 1.67 -8.75
N LEU A 156 -7.64 2.78 -8.08
CA LEU A 156 -8.60 3.48 -7.25
C LEU A 156 -9.80 3.99 -8.06
N VAL A 157 -9.55 4.59 -9.22
CA VAL A 157 -10.63 5.13 -10.08
C VAL A 157 -11.55 4.02 -10.55
N SER A 158 -11.04 2.83 -10.88
CA SER A 158 -11.86 1.71 -11.33
C SER A 158 -12.77 1.14 -10.23
N LEU A 159 -12.43 1.34 -8.96
CA LEU A 159 -13.27 0.92 -7.82
C LEU A 159 -14.41 1.91 -7.51
N LEU A 160 -14.34 3.15 -8.00
CA LEU A 160 -15.33 4.19 -7.71
C LEU A 160 -16.46 4.17 -8.73
N LYS A 161 -17.72 4.07 -8.27
CA LYS A 161 -18.93 4.05 -9.14
C LYS A 161 -19.00 5.21 -10.15
N LYS A 162 -18.52 6.41 -9.77
CA LYS A 162 -18.50 7.61 -10.63
C LYS A 162 -17.08 7.99 -11.08
N ASN A 163 -16.12 7.06 -11.00
CA ASN A 163 -14.73 7.25 -11.41
C ASN A 163 -14.13 8.56 -10.80
N TRP A 164 -13.60 9.44 -11.66
CA TRP A 164 -12.96 10.70 -11.29
C TRP A 164 -13.90 11.73 -10.63
N GLN A 165 -15.22 11.63 -10.79
CA GLN A 165 -16.13 12.61 -10.18
C GLN A 165 -16.18 12.48 -8.66
N ASN A 166 -15.87 11.31 -8.11
CA ASN A 166 -15.81 11.08 -6.67
C ASN A 166 -14.46 11.49 -6.07
N VAL A 167 -13.44 11.75 -6.88
CA VAL A 167 -12.14 12.21 -6.41
C VAL A 167 -12.19 13.73 -6.26
N ARG A 168 -12.01 14.23 -5.04
CA ARG A 168 -11.93 15.68 -4.75
C ARG A 168 -10.51 16.18 -4.95
N CYS A 169 -9.56 15.50 -4.32
CA CYS A 169 -8.16 15.89 -4.30
C CYS A 169 -7.25 14.68 -4.08
N LEU A 170 -6.04 14.76 -4.62
CA LEU A 170 -4.97 13.79 -4.41
C LEU A 170 -3.75 14.53 -3.88
N TYR A 171 -3.22 14.05 -2.76
CA TYR A 171 -2.00 14.56 -2.15
C TYR A 171 -0.93 13.47 -2.14
N LEU A 172 0.29 13.86 -2.47
CA LEU A 172 1.48 13.04 -2.29
C LEU A 172 2.27 13.66 -1.14
N LYS A 173 2.61 12.86 -0.13
CA LYS A 173 3.41 13.31 1.00
C LYS A 173 4.45 12.27 1.35
N SER A 174 5.58 12.69 1.91
CA SER A 174 6.42 11.75 2.65
C SER A 174 5.89 11.60 4.10
N THR A 175 6.52 10.72 4.88
CA THR A 175 6.09 10.43 6.26
C THR A 175 6.14 11.68 7.15
N MET A 176 7.13 12.55 6.96
CA MET A 176 7.37 13.75 7.77
C MET A 176 7.47 15.04 6.92
N GLY A 177 7.38 14.92 5.60
CA GLY A 177 7.45 16.04 4.66
C GLY A 177 6.11 16.72 4.44
N ARG A 178 6.16 17.83 3.69
CA ARG A 178 4.97 18.61 3.36
C ARG A 178 4.13 17.87 2.29
N PRO A 179 2.80 17.92 2.38
CA PRO A 179 1.94 17.34 1.36
C PRO A 179 1.93 18.23 0.10
N VAL A 180 2.21 17.62 -1.05
CA VAL A 180 2.11 18.24 -2.37
C VAL A 180 0.80 17.81 -3.02
N ARG A 181 0.03 18.75 -3.54
CA ARG A 181 -1.24 18.46 -4.21
C ARG A 181 -1.01 18.16 -5.69
N ILE A 182 -1.49 17.02 -6.14
CA ILE A 182 -1.39 16.57 -7.55
C ILE A 182 -2.73 16.73 -8.28
N PHE A 183 -3.86 16.70 -7.55
CA PHE A 183 -5.22 16.87 -8.08
C PHE A 183 -6.10 17.59 -7.06
#